data_AF-A0A535QPI2-F1
#
_entry.id   AF-A0A535QPI2-F1
#
_cell.length_a   1.000
_cell.length_b   1.000
_cell.length_c   1.000
_cell.angle_alpha   90.00
_cell.angle_beta   90.00
_cell.angle_gamma   90.00
#
_symmetry.space_group_name_H-M   'P 1'
#
loop_
_entity.id
_entity.type
_entity.pdbx_description
1 polymer ?
#
loop_
_entity_poly.entity_id
_entity_poly.type
_entity_poly.pdbx_seq_one_letter_code
_entity_poly.pdbx_strand_id
1 'polypeptide(L)'
;MYLYYWYMRNQIGKKKADAPGAAKRDEKSMRLPPSERKRLAEHLNAPQEQRKDLRPEMRDSERRRKADERSDEQMEDDTSTPQGLAYSAIEALRKKDFESFTWDEVQDAKKLMAEMRWHLGMRPTRRKRPARRGSYPDMRRMVRRNLKYGAELLELTWRETKFKPRPLVIICDISGSMSLYSRLLLHFIHTISNGLLNVEAFVFGTRLTRITRQLRKRDVDDAVRDVSKTVQDWSGGTRIGDALHFFNQKWAKRVLGRGAVVLIISDGWDRGDASTLEAEMDRLQHSCHRLIWLNPLLGSPDYRPLTIGMKTALPYIDNFLPAHNLDSLINLGNLLATIDDSRPVRNAAARRKAVAAWSKGYSSQRNYHVPGQPQELPW
;
A
#
# COMPACT_ATOMS: atom_id res chain seq x y z
N MET A 1 -22.85 -26.80 3.99
CA MET A 1 -22.05 -26.52 2.78
C MET A 1 -20.73 -25.76 3.07
N TYR A 2 -20.14 -25.91 4.26
CA TYR A 2 -18.86 -25.27 4.64
C TYR A 2 -17.83 -26.25 5.24
N LEU A 3 -18.24 -27.51 5.51
CA LEU A 3 -17.37 -28.57 6.04
C LEU A 3 -16.82 -29.52 4.96
N TYR A 4 -17.47 -29.60 3.79
CA TYR A 4 -17.07 -30.51 2.70
C TYR A 4 -15.82 -30.04 1.93
N TYR A 5 -15.59 -28.72 1.86
CA TYR A 5 -14.49 -28.13 1.09
C TYR A 5 -13.11 -28.31 1.74
N TRP A 6 -13.05 -28.44 3.08
CA TRP A 6 -11.80 -28.68 3.81
C TRP A 6 -11.43 -30.16 3.87
N TYR A 7 -12.41 -31.07 3.90
CA TYR A 7 -12.17 -32.52 3.88
C TYR A 7 -11.53 -32.99 2.56
N MET A 8 -11.93 -32.39 1.41
CA MET A 8 -11.37 -32.72 0.10
C MET A 8 -9.93 -32.23 -0.12
N ARG A 9 -9.48 -31.19 0.59
CA ARG A 9 -8.12 -30.64 0.43
C ARG A 9 -7.04 -31.51 1.09
N ASN A 10 -7.39 -32.25 2.14
CA ASN A 10 -6.45 -33.15 2.84
C ASN A 10 -6.28 -34.54 2.17
N GLN A 11 -7.08 -34.86 1.15
CA GLN A 11 -7.00 -36.15 0.43
C GLN A 11 -6.19 -36.08 -0.87
N ILE A 12 -5.81 -34.88 -1.34
CA ILE A 12 -5.05 -34.69 -2.60
C ILE A 12 -3.53 -34.88 -2.40
N GLY A 13 -3.07 -35.04 -1.15
CA GLY A 13 -1.66 -35.25 -0.80
C GLY A 13 -1.20 -36.71 -0.64
N LYS A 14 -2.07 -37.71 -0.84
CA LYS A 14 -1.72 -39.13 -0.66
C LYS A 14 -2.25 -39.98 -1.82
N LYS A 15 -1.66 -39.83 -3.01
CA LYS A 15 -1.62 -40.88 -4.05
C LYS A 15 -0.70 -40.46 -5.19
N LYS A 16 0.56 -40.88 -5.11
CA LYS A 16 1.41 -41.38 -6.23
C LYS A 16 2.83 -41.60 -5.70
N ALA A 17 3.02 -42.76 -5.08
CA ALA A 17 4.27 -43.50 -5.16
C ALA A 17 3.97 -44.70 -6.04
N ASP A 18 4.63 -44.80 -7.20
CA ASP A 18 5.23 -46.03 -7.75
C ASP A 18 5.66 -45.88 -9.22
N ALA A 19 6.92 -46.29 -9.43
CA ALA A 19 7.62 -46.76 -10.64
C ALA A 19 8.23 -45.77 -11.68
N PRO A 20 9.41 -46.12 -12.26
CA PRO A 20 10.31 -45.21 -12.97
C PRO A 20 10.24 -45.36 -14.51
N GLY A 21 10.53 -44.29 -15.24
CA GLY A 21 10.61 -44.32 -16.71
C GLY A 21 11.33 -43.10 -17.27
N ALA A 22 12.48 -43.33 -17.91
CA ALA A 22 13.28 -42.34 -18.60
C ALA A 22 12.53 -41.74 -19.81
N ALA A 23 12.58 -40.42 -19.97
CA ALA A 23 12.23 -39.74 -21.22
C ALA A 23 13.08 -38.49 -21.42
N LYS A 24 13.75 -38.43 -22.57
CA LYS A 24 14.69 -37.42 -23.05
C LYS A 24 14.07 -36.01 -23.02
N ARG A 25 14.83 -35.01 -22.53
CA ARG A 25 14.55 -33.58 -22.74
C ARG A 25 15.08 -33.17 -24.11
N ASP A 26 14.17 -32.83 -25.02
CA ASP A 26 14.49 -32.12 -26.26
C ASP A 26 14.83 -30.66 -25.96
N GLU A 27 16.08 -30.26 -26.23
CA GLU A 27 16.51 -28.86 -26.28
C GLU A 27 15.88 -28.16 -27.50
N LYS A 28 14.74 -27.49 -27.31
CA LYS A 28 14.27 -26.47 -28.26
C LYS A 28 14.94 -25.14 -27.94
N SER A 29 15.99 -24.84 -28.69
CA SER A 29 16.63 -23.52 -28.75
C SER A 29 15.60 -22.45 -29.15
N MET A 30 15.36 -21.50 -28.24
CA MET A 30 14.49 -20.35 -28.47
C MET A 30 15.19 -19.40 -29.45
N ARG A 31 14.68 -19.30 -30.67
CA ARG A 31 15.22 -18.41 -31.71
C ARG A 31 14.88 -16.95 -31.36
N LEU A 32 15.91 -16.12 -31.18
CA LEU A 32 15.79 -14.67 -30.91
C LEU A 32 15.01 -13.93 -32.01
N PRO A 33 14.20 -12.90 -31.67
CA PRO A 33 13.49 -12.04 -32.61
C PRO A 33 14.42 -11.34 -33.64
N PRO A 34 13.91 -10.94 -34.83
CA PRO A 34 14.72 -10.35 -35.90
C PRO A 34 15.52 -9.09 -35.51
N SER A 35 14.99 -8.28 -34.58
CA SER A 35 15.65 -7.05 -34.09
C SER A 35 16.88 -7.33 -33.23
N GLU A 36 16.92 -8.45 -32.52
CA GLU A 36 18.04 -8.83 -31.66
C GLU A 36 19.16 -9.53 -32.45
N ARG A 37 18.81 -10.29 -33.50
CA ARG A 37 19.81 -10.87 -34.42
C ARG A 37 20.65 -9.81 -35.12
N LYS A 38 20.04 -8.67 -35.46
CA LYS A 38 20.72 -7.56 -36.13
C LYS A 38 21.74 -6.88 -35.21
N ARG A 39 21.36 -6.65 -33.94
CA ARG A 39 22.25 -6.08 -32.91
C ARG A 39 23.38 -7.02 -32.48
N LEU A 40 23.15 -8.33 -32.53
CA LEU A 40 24.17 -9.34 -32.19
C LEU A 40 25.17 -9.52 -33.33
N ALA A 41 24.72 -9.44 -34.59
CA ALA A 41 25.58 -9.43 -35.77
C ALA A 41 26.42 -8.14 -35.88
N GLU A 42 25.87 -7.00 -35.47
CA GLU A 42 26.60 -5.72 -35.39
C GLU A 42 27.70 -5.74 -34.31
N HIS A 43 27.47 -6.41 -33.17
CA HIS A 43 28.49 -6.56 -32.11
C HIS A 43 29.61 -7.56 -32.44
N LEU A 44 29.36 -8.57 -33.28
CA LEU A 44 30.34 -9.59 -33.63
C LEU A 44 31.36 -9.12 -34.69
N ASN A 45 31.03 -8.08 -35.47
CA ASN A 45 31.85 -7.61 -36.61
C ASN A 45 32.51 -6.23 -36.41
N ALA A 46 32.58 -5.71 -35.18
CA ALA A 46 33.25 -4.43 -34.91
C ALA A 46 34.79 -4.56 -35.01
N PRO A 47 35.50 -3.66 -35.74
CA PRO A 47 36.95 -3.72 -35.91
C PRO A 47 37.73 -3.53 -34.60
N GLN A 48 38.89 -4.18 -34.49
CA GLN A 48 39.73 -4.32 -33.29
C GLN A 48 40.32 -3.01 -32.71
N GLU A 49 40.13 -1.84 -33.31
CA GLU A 49 40.75 -0.58 -32.85
C GLU A 49 40.02 0.12 -31.69
N GLN A 50 38.75 -0.19 -31.41
CA GLN A 50 38.03 0.38 -30.25
C GLN A 50 38.26 -0.37 -28.92
N ARG A 51 39.04 -1.46 -28.92
CA ARG A 51 39.30 -2.27 -27.72
C ARG A 51 40.41 -1.74 -26.80
N LYS A 52 41.12 -0.65 -27.16
CA LYS A 52 42.27 -0.15 -26.39
C LYS A 52 41.95 0.94 -25.37
N ASP A 53 40.81 1.63 -25.46
CA ASP A 53 40.52 2.78 -24.58
C ASP A 53 39.69 2.47 -23.33
N LEU A 54 39.16 1.25 -23.18
CA LEU A 54 38.32 0.85 -22.03
C LEU A 54 39.06 0.05 -20.94
N ARG A 55 40.38 -0.13 -21.07
CA ARG A 55 41.18 -0.94 -20.15
C ARG A 55 41.64 -0.26 -18.85
N PRO A 56 41.74 1.07 -18.71
CA PRO A 56 42.11 1.67 -17.41
C PRO A 56 40.96 1.68 -16.40
N GLU A 57 39.71 1.94 -16.83
CA GLU A 57 38.57 2.16 -15.93
C GLU A 57 38.00 0.89 -15.27
N MET A 58 38.15 -0.28 -15.91
CA MET A 58 37.72 -1.55 -15.29
C MET A 58 38.64 -2.01 -14.15
N ARG A 59 39.90 -1.59 -14.13
CA ARG A 59 40.85 -1.97 -13.06
C ARG A 59 40.59 -1.24 -11.74
N ASP A 60 40.10 0.01 -11.79
CA ASP A 60 39.77 0.78 -10.59
C ASP A 60 38.42 0.36 -9.97
N SER A 61 37.47 -0.06 -10.79
CA SER A 61 36.19 -0.61 -10.30
C SER A 61 36.33 -2.02 -9.69
N GLU A 62 37.22 -2.87 -10.21
CA GLU A 62 37.56 -4.17 -9.60
C GLU A 62 38.40 -4.02 -8.33
N ARG A 63 39.31 -3.04 -8.23
CA ARG A 63 40.07 -2.76 -7.00
C ARG A 63 39.21 -2.21 -5.87
N ARG A 64 38.21 -1.36 -6.19
CA ARG A 64 37.22 -0.89 -5.19
C ARG A 64 36.32 -2.02 -4.68
N ARG A 65 35.85 -2.91 -5.57
CA ARG A 65 35.06 -4.09 -5.17
C ARG A 65 35.84 -5.04 -4.25
N LYS A 66 37.13 -5.25 -4.51
CA LYS A 66 38.00 -6.10 -3.65
C LYS A 66 38.39 -5.46 -2.32
N ALA A 67 38.26 -4.13 -2.18
CA ALA A 67 38.53 -3.43 -0.92
C ALA A 67 37.30 -3.51 0.01
N ASP A 68 36.07 -3.39 -0.53
CA ASP A 68 34.83 -3.59 0.23
C ASP A 68 34.63 -5.05 0.68
N GLU A 69 35.04 -6.03 -0.13
CA GLU A 69 34.98 -7.45 0.25
C GLU A 69 35.95 -7.84 1.37
N ARG A 70 36.98 -7.03 1.66
CA ARG A 70 37.98 -7.30 2.71
C ARG A 70 37.72 -6.59 4.04
N SER A 71 36.77 -5.67 4.11
CA SER A 71 36.38 -5.01 5.36
C SER A 71 35.32 -5.78 6.17
N ASP A 72 34.71 -6.82 5.60
CA ASP A 72 33.64 -7.60 6.25
C ASP A 72 34.14 -8.88 6.95
N GLU A 73 35.45 -9.18 6.95
CA GLU A 73 36.00 -10.40 7.56
C GLU A 73 36.40 -10.26 9.05
N GLN A 74 35.94 -9.24 9.76
CA GLN A 74 36.14 -9.12 11.21
C GLN A 74 34.84 -8.83 11.97
N MET A 75 33.94 -9.80 12.00
CA MET A 75 33.12 -10.08 13.20
C MET A 75 32.98 -11.59 13.34
N GLU A 76 33.74 -12.15 14.28
CA GLU A 76 33.61 -13.54 14.72
C GLU A 76 32.32 -13.73 15.54
N ASP A 77 31.63 -14.81 15.16
CA ASP A 77 30.85 -15.72 15.99
C ASP A 77 29.52 -15.22 16.59
N ASP A 78 28.43 -15.50 15.88
CA ASP A 78 27.32 -16.21 16.53
C ASP A 78 26.57 -17.11 15.54
N THR A 79 26.56 -18.40 15.87
CA THR A 79 25.83 -19.52 15.27
C THR A 79 24.54 -19.20 14.49
N SER A 80 24.65 -18.90 13.18
CA SER A 80 23.48 -18.68 12.33
C SER A 80 22.93 -19.98 11.76
N THR A 81 21.82 -20.45 12.32
CA THR A 81 20.92 -21.43 11.71
C THR A 81 20.43 -20.89 10.34
N PRO A 82 20.13 -21.74 9.33
CA PRO A 82 19.61 -21.30 8.02
C PRO A 82 18.35 -20.41 8.13
N GLN A 83 17.62 -20.55 9.25
CA GLN A 83 16.46 -19.75 9.61
C GLN A 83 16.79 -18.26 9.85
N GLY A 84 17.98 -17.94 10.39
CA GLY A 84 18.39 -16.58 10.73
C GLY A 84 18.75 -15.72 9.52
N LEU A 85 19.42 -16.32 8.53
CA LEU A 85 19.75 -15.66 7.25
C LEU A 85 18.48 -15.30 6.46
N ALA A 86 17.48 -16.20 6.44
CA ALA A 86 16.19 -15.94 5.81
C ALA A 86 15.39 -14.84 6.55
N TYR A 87 15.48 -14.78 7.88
CA TYR A 87 14.86 -13.71 8.67
C TYR A 87 15.50 -12.34 8.36
N SER A 88 16.83 -12.30 8.27
CA SER A 88 17.58 -11.08 7.94
C SER A 88 17.26 -10.57 6.53
N ALA A 89 17.15 -11.46 5.53
CA ALA A 89 16.75 -11.10 4.17
C ALA A 89 15.32 -10.52 4.10
N ILE A 90 14.36 -11.11 4.84
CA ILE A 90 12.99 -10.60 4.91
C ILE A 90 12.95 -9.23 5.62
N GLU A 91 13.76 -9.03 6.65
CA GLU A 91 13.82 -7.76 7.38
C GLU A 91 14.47 -6.65 6.54
N ALA A 92 15.52 -6.97 5.80
CA ALA A 92 16.14 -6.04 4.83
C ALA A 92 15.14 -5.65 3.73
N LEU A 93 14.41 -6.63 3.17
CA LEU A 93 13.37 -6.39 2.16
C LEU A 93 12.23 -5.50 2.70
N ARG A 94 11.91 -5.59 3.99
CA ARG A 94 10.85 -4.78 4.60
C ARG A 94 11.18 -3.29 4.69
N LYS A 95 12.44 -2.98 4.96
CA LYS A 95 12.95 -1.61 5.14
C LYS A 95 13.34 -0.95 3.81
N LYS A 96 13.71 -1.77 2.82
CA LYS A 96 14.15 -1.33 1.49
C LYS A 96 13.03 -0.58 0.72
N ASP A 97 13.41 0.46 -0.02
CA ASP A 97 12.50 1.27 -0.83
C ASP A 97 12.03 0.49 -2.07
N PHE A 98 10.75 0.57 -2.38
CA PHE A 98 10.12 0.00 -3.57
C PHE A 98 10.79 0.44 -4.87
N GLU A 99 11.36 1.65 -4.95
CA GLU A 99 12.13 2.10 -6.12
C GLU A 99 13.34 1.22 -6.43
N SER A 100 13.96 0.66 -5.39
CA SER A 100 15.19 -0.12 -5.48
C SER A 100 14.97 -1.63 -5.62
N PHE A 101 13.71 -2.07 -5.73
CA PHE A 101 13.38 -3.49 -5.79
C PHE A 101 13.76 -4.10 -7.14
N THR A 102 14.41 -5.25 -7.08
CA THR A 102 14.58 -6.15 -8.22
C THR A 102 13.26 -6.88 -8.53
N TRP A 103 13.16 -7.49 -9.71
CA TRP A 103 11.95 -8.20 -10.11
C TRP A 103 11.58 -9.34 -9.15
N ASP A 104 12.57 -10.07 -8.64
CA ASP A 104 12.37 -11.16 -7.67
C ASP A 104 11.89 -10.62 -6.31
N GLU A 105 12.51 -9.54 -5.83
CA GLU A 105 12.11 -8.86 -4.59
C GLU A 105 10.67 -8.31 -4.65
N VAL A 106 10.24 -7.81 -5.82
CA VAL A 106 8.83 -7.43 -6.05
C VAL A 106 7.90 -8.62 -5.86
N GLN A 107 8.27 -9.82 -6.31
CA GLN A 107 7.43 -11.01 -6.13
C GLN A 107 7.37 -11.45 -4.67
N ASP A 108 8.47 -11.36 -3.93
CA ASP A 108 8.49 -11.70 -2.51
C ASP A 108 7.73 -10.68 -1.67
N ALA A 109 7.86 -9.39 -1.98
CA ALA A 109 7.06 -8.34 -1.37
C ALA A 109 5.55 -8.56 -1.61
N LYS A 110 5.16 -8.99 -2.82
CA LYS A 110 3.75 -9.34 -3.12
C LYS A 110 3.25 -10.49 -2.25
N LYS A 111 4.05 -11.55 -2.06
CA LYS A 111 3.67 -12.68 -1.19
C LYS A 111 3.48 -12.20 0.25
N LEU A 112 4.42 -11.40 0.77
CA LEU A 112 4.32 -10.83 2.12
C LEU A 112 3.09 -9.95 2.27
N MET A 113 2.78 -9.09 1.30
CA MET A 113 1.56 -8.26 1.31
C MET A 113 0.27 -9.10 1.28
N ALA A 114 0.27 -10.23 0.58
CA ALA A 114 -0.89 -11.13 0.52
C ALA A 114 -1.15 -11.87 1.84
N GLU A 115 -0.11 -12.08 2.65
CA GLU A 115 -0.22 -12.68 4.00
C GLU A 115 -0.70 -11.69 5.07
N MET A 116 -0.62 -10.38 4.80
CA MET A 116 -1.06 -9.35 5.73
C MET A 116 -2.56 -9.41 5.97
N ARG A 117 -2.95 -9.51 7.25
CA ARG A 117 -4.35 -9.52 7.66
C ARG A 117 -4.84 -8.11 7.97
N TRP A 118 -5.57 -7.54 7.02
CA TRP A 118 -6.18 -6.23 7.16
C TRP A 118 -7.44 -6.31 8.02
N HIS A 119 -7.49 -5.52 9.08
CA HIS A 119 -8.68 -5.33 9.90
C HIS A 119 -9.00 -3.84 9.93
N LEU A 120 -10.25 -3.49 9.65
CA LEU A 120 -10.71 -2.12 9.81
C LEU A 120 -11.45 -1.95 11.12
N GLY A 121 -11.24 -0.77 11.71
CA GLY A 121 -12.03 -0.25 12.81
C GLY A 121 -13.52 -0.52 12.65
N MET A 122 -14.14 -0.94 13.76
CA MET A 122 -15.57 -1.18 13.83
C MET A 122 -16.31 0.12 14.12
N ARG A 123 -17.50 0.27 13.56
CA ARG A 123 -18.42 1.36 13.88
C ARG A 123 -19.73 0.83 14.45
N PRO A 124 -20.33 1.52 15.43
CA PRO A 124 -21.68 1.22 15.86
C PRO A 124 -22.66 1.52 14.72
N THR A 125 -23.72 0.72 14.65
CA THR A 125 -24.85 0.97 13.75
C THR A 125 -26.08 1.37 14.55
N ARG A 126 -27.01 2.10 13.93
CA ARG A 126 -28.30 2.43 14.55
C ARG A 126 -29.16 1.19 14.87
N ARG A 127 -28.86 0.04 14.25
CA ARG A 127 -29.62 -1.21 14.46
C ARG A 127 -29.08 -1.95 15.68
N LYS A 128 -29.99 -2.43 16.51
CA LYS A 128 -29.66 -3.31 17.64
C LYS A 128 -29.86 -4.77 17.25
N ARG A 129 -29.02 -5.66 17.76
CA ARG A 129 -29.13 -7.13 17.60
C ARG A 129 -29.50 -7.79 18.93
N PRO A 130 -30.21 -8.93 18.93
CA PRO A 130 -30.43 -9.70 20.16
C PRO A 130 -29.10 -10.13 20.78
N ALA A 131 -29.03 -10.10 22.11
CA ALA A 131 -27.85 -10.43 22.89
C ALA A 131 -28.24 -11.22 24.14
N ARG A 132 -27.30 -12.03 24.67
CA ARG A 132 -27.48 -12.71 25.96
C ARG A 132 -27.49 -11.72 27.13
N ARG A 133 -26.65 -10.69 27.04
CA ARG A 133 -26.57 -9.54 27.94
C ARG A 133 -26.37 -8.30 27.08
N GLY A 134 -26.92 -7.15 27.47
CA GLY A 134 -26.78 -5.92 26.70
C GLY A 134 -27.42 -4.73 27.41
N SER A 135 -27.09 -3.52 26.97
CA SER A 135 -27.55 -2.28 27.61
C SER A 135 -29.02 -1.95 27.33
N TYR A 136 -29.71 -2.69 26.45
CA TYR A 136 -31.08 -2.39 26.05
C TYR A 136 -32.00 -3.60 26.25
N PRO A 137 -33.09 -3.49 27.02
CA PRO A 137 -34.08 -4.56 27.14
C PRO A 137 -34.85 -4.76 25.83
N ASP A 138 -35.11 -6.01 25.45
CA ASP A 138 -35.95 -6.37 24.30
C ASP A 138 -37.40 -6.60 24.72
N MET A 139 -38.16 -5.53 24.98
CA MET A 139 -39.52 -5.62 25.54
C MET A 139 -40.44 -6.57 24.77
N ARG A 140 -40.39 -6.54 23.42
CA ARG A 140 -41.23 -7.42 22.58
C ARG A 140 -40.89 -8.90 22.78
N ARG A 141 -39.61 -9.23 22.81
CA ARG A 141 -39.15 -10.61 22.99
C ARG A 141 -39.31 -11.07 24.44
N MET A 142 -39.14 -10.16 25.39
CA MET A 142 -39.31 -10.37 26.81
C MET A 142 -40.76 -10.72 27.14
N VAL A 143 -41.73 -9.89 26.72
CA VAL A 143 -43.16 -10.19 26.92
C VAL A 143 -43.51 -11.53 26.30
N ARG A 144 -43.12 -11.77 25.03
CA ARG A 144 -43.44 -13.03 24.34
C ARG A 144 -42.89 -14.27 25.03
N ARG A 145 -41.68 -14.21 25.61
CA ARG A 145 -41.09 -15.33 26.34
C ARG A 145 -41.75 -15.57 27.70
N ASN A 146 -42.25 -14.50 28.31
CA ASN A 146 -42.87 -14.56 29.63
C ASN A 146 -44.39 -14.78 29.61
N LEU A 147 -45.02 -14.85 28.43
CA LEU A 147 -46.45 -15.19 28.32
C LEU A 147 -46.79 -16.55 28.99
N LYS A 148 -45.87 -17.51 28.97
CA LYS A 148 -46.03 -18.81 29.67
C LYS A 148 -46.00 -18.71 31.21
N TYR A 149 -45.56 -17.56 31.74
CA TYR A 149 -45.47 -17.27 33.17
C TYR A 149 -46.53 -16.23 33.60
N GLY A 150 -47.68 -16.19 32.93
CA GLY A 150 -48.71 -15.19 33.24
C GLY A 150 -48.28 -13.75 32.97
N ALA A 151 -47.31 -13.53 32.08
CA ALA A 151 -46.69 -12.24 31.77
C ALA A 151 -45.78 -11.64 32.87
N GLU A 152 -45.43 -12.41 33.90
CA GLU A 152 -44.39 -12.02 34.86
C GLU A 152 -43.00 -12.01 34.23
N LEU A 153 -42.21 -10.95 34.42
CA LEU A 153 -40.93 -10.72 33.74
C LEU A 153 -39.76 -11.51 34.36
N LEU A 154 -39.82 -12.85 34.29
CA LEU A 154 -38.78 -13.75 34.81
C LEU A 154 -37.61 -13.91 33.84
N GLU A 155 -37.89 -14.12 32.54
CA GLU A 155 -36.88 -14.25 31.50
C GLU A 155 -36.54 -12.89 30.88
N LEU A 156 -35.45 -12.28 31.35
CA LEU A 156 -34.94 -11.03 30.77
C LEU A 156 -34.22 -11.28 29.43
N THR A 157 -34.62 -10.54 28.39
CA THR A 157 -33.95 -10.57 27.08
C THR A 157 -33.37 -9.22 26.74
N TRP A 158 -32.20 -9.24 26.11
CA TRP A 158 -31.41 -8.04 25.88
C TRP A 158 -31.09 -7.86 24.40
N ARG A 159 -30.76 -6.62 24.07
CA ARG A 159 -30.24 -6.18 22.79
C ARG A 159 -28.98 -5.37 23.01
N GLU A 160 -28.08 -5.48 22.07
CA GLU A 160 -26.84 -4.70 22.02
C GLU A 160 -26.74 -3.98 20.68
N THR A 161 -25.93 -2.92 20.64
CA THR A 161 -25.64 -2.20 19.40
C THR A 161 -24.92 -3.13 18.43
N LYS A 162 -25.39 -3.21 17.18
CA LYS A 162 -24.70 -4.00 16.16
C LYS A 162 -23.52 -3.19 15.63
N PHE A 163 -22.33 -3.78 15.63
CA PHE A 163 -21.13 -3.22 15.02
C PHE A 163 -20.95 -3.75 13.59
N LYS A 164 -20.34 -2.93 12.74
CA LYS A 164 -19.93 -3.30 11.38
C LYS A 164 -18.56 -2.71 11.09
N PRO A 165 -17.74 -3.32 10.22
CA PRO A 165 -16.50 -2.69 9.76
C PRO A 165 -16.82 -1.38 9.04
N ARG A 166 -15.93 -0.39 9.20
CA ARG A 166 -15.99 0.84 8.41
C ARG A 166 -15.73 0.54 6.93
N PRO A 167 -16.39 1.25 6.00
CA PRO A 167 -15.99 1.20 4.60
C PRO A 167 -14.64 1.89 4.41
N LEU A 168 -13.84 1.36 3.47
CA LEU A 168 -12.57 1.95 3.06
C LEU A 168 -12.74 2.55 1.67
N VAL A 169 -12.31 3.77 1.47
CA VAL A 169 -12.23 4.39 0.15
C VAL A 169 -10.77 4.71 -0.14
N ILE A 170 -10.24 4.17 -1.22
CA ILE A 170 -8.86 4.39 -1.65
C ILE A 170 -8.87 5.26 -2.91
N ILE A 171 -8.06 6.31 -2.92
CA ILE A 171 -7.87 7.22 -4.04
C ILE A 171 -6.37 7.26 -4.34
N CYS A 172 -5.95 6.63 -5.43
CA CYS A 172 -4.54 6.45 -5.75
C CYS A 172 -4.13 7.27 -6.98
N ASP A 173 -3.01 7.95 -6.87
CA ASP A 173 -2.33 8.63 -7.97
C ASP A 173 -1.57 7.62 -8.82
N ILE A 174 -1.71 7.75 -10.14
CA ILE A 174 -1.04 6.94 -11.15
C ILE A 174 -0.40 7.82 -12.25
N SER A 175 -0.08 9.06 -11.90
CA SER A 175 0.66 9.98 -12.76
C SER A 175 2.08 9.47 -13.08
N GLY A 176 2.71 10.08 -14.09
CA GLY A 176 4.04 9.71 -14.54
C GLY A 176 5.13 9.77 -13.45
N SER A 177 5.05 10.71 -12.50
CA SER A 177 5.96 10.79 -11.35
C SER A 177 5.82 9.59 -10.40
N MET A 178 4.64 8.95 -10.41
CA MET A 178 4.33 7.76 -9.61
C MET A 178 4.54 6.46 -10.39
N SER A 179 5.13 6.49 -11.60
CA SER A 179 5.17 5.34 -12.51
C SER A 179 5.80 4.08 -11.91
N LEU A 180 6.96 4.19 -11.24
CA LEU A 180 7.62 3.06 -10.58
C LEU A 180 6.80 2.48 -9.43
N TYR A 181 6.19 3.35 -8.61
CA TYR A 181 5.37 2.95 -7.46
C TYR A 181 3.97 2.43 -7.86
N SER A 182 3.42 2.90 -8.98
CA SER A 182 2.02 2.67 -9.37
C SER A 182 1.65 1.19 -9.44
N ARG A 183 2.54 0.34 -9.97
CA ARG A 183 2.29 -1.10 -10.12
C ARG A 183 2.23 -1.79 -8.76
N LEU A 184 3.20 -1.53 -7.88
CA LEU A 184 3.21 -2.07 -6.51
C LEU A 184 2.02 -1.58 -5.69
N LEU A 185 1.67 -0.30 -5.80
CA LEU A 185 0.51 0.28 -5.13
C LEU A 185 -0.80 -0.34 -5.62
N LEU A 186 -0.95 -0.63 -6.92
CA LEU A 186 -2.14 -1.33 -7.42
C LEU A 186 -2.20 -2.78 -6.91
N HIS A 187 -1.07 -3.48 -6.83
CA HIS A 187 -1.01 -4.79 -6.17
C HIS A 187 -1.47 -4.69 -4.70
N PHE A 188 -0.97 -3.70 -3.99
CA PHE A 188 -1.37 -3.43 -2.61
C PHE A 188 -2.87 -3.18 -2.47
N ILE A 189 -3.44 -2.28 -3.27
CA ILE A 189 -4.87 -1.96 -3.27
C ILE A 189 -5.71 -3.22 -3.58
N HIS A 190 -5.23 -4.08 -4.48
CA HIS A 190 -5.88 -5.35 -4.78
C HIS A 190 -5.90 -6.29 -3.57
N THR A 191 -4.77 -6.46 -2.87
CA THR A 191 -4.70 -7.31 -1.66
C THR A 191 -5.65 -6.80 -0.58
N ILE A 192 -5.70 -5.49 -0.35
CA ILE A 192 -6.63 -4.86 0.60
C ILE A 192 -8.09 -5.08 0.19
N SER A 193 -8.40 -4.89 -1.09
CA SER A 193 -9.76 -5.02 -1.62
C SER A 193 -10.30 -6.44 -1.51
N ASN A 194 -9.42 -7.45 -1.58
CA ASN A 194 -9.79 -8.85 -1.39
C ASN A 194 -9.86 -9.26 0.10
N GLY A 195 -9.02 -8.65 0.95
CA GLY A 195 -9.00 -8.94 2.39
C GLY A 195 -10.13 -8.28 3.18
N LEU A 196 -10.64 -7.14 2.72
CA LEU A 196 -11.63 -6.34 3.42
C LEU A 196 -13.00 -6.32 2.74
N LEU A 197 -14.04 -6.18 3.57
CA LEU A 197 -15.40 -5.99 3.09
C LEU A 197 -15.70 -4.49 2.91
N ASN A 198 -16.32 -4.13 1.78
CA ASN A 198 -16.73 -2.75 1.43
C ASN A 198 -15.55 -1.78 1.18
N VAL A 199 -14.61 -2.20 0.33
CA VAL A 199 -13.58 -1.32 -0.21
C VAL A 199 -14.05 -0.73 -1.53
N GLU A 200 -13.85 0.56 -1.70
CA GLU A 200 -14.04 1.28 -2.96
C GLU A 200 -12.71 1.90 -3.39
N ALA A 201 -12.26 1.59 -4.61
CA ALA A 201 -10.97 2.04 -5.09
C ALA A 201 -11.12 2.92 -6.34
N PHE A 202 -10.41 4.02 -6.33
CA PHE A 202 -10.34 5.02 -7.39
C PHE A 202 -8.88 5.28 -7.72
N VAL A 203 -8.62 5.52 -9.00
CA VAL A 203 -7.33 5.98 -9.49
C VAL A 203 -7.49 7.29 -10.21
N PHE A 204 -6.49 8.16 -10.15
CA PHE A 204 -6.49 9.42 -10.88
C PHE A 204 -5.11 9.69 -11.49
N GLY A 205 -5.13 10.29 -12.68
CA GLY A 205 -4.00 11.00 -13.27
C GLY A 205 -4.54 12.37 -13.72
N THR A 206 -4.99 12.45 -14.97
CA THR A 206 -5.78 13.59 -15.48
C THR A 206 -7.26 13.54 -15.08
N ARG A 207 -7.80 12.32 -14.87
CA ARG A 207 -9.22 12.07 -14.57
C ARG A 207 -9.37 10.98 -13.52
N LEU A 208 -10.42 11.08 -12.70
CA LEU A 208 -10.76 10.08 -11.70
C LEU A 208 -11.54 8.90 -12.31
N THR A 209 -11.03 7.69 -12.14
CA THR A 209 -11.64 6.43 -12.58
C THR A 209 -11.88 5.50 -11.42
N ARG A 210 -13.09 4.92 -11.33
CA ARG A 210 -13.40 3.87 -10.34
C ARG A 210 -12.92 2.51 -10.84
N ILE A 211 -12.09 1.84 -10.04
CA ILE A 211 -11.47 0.55 -10.38
C ILE A 211 -11.91 -0.62 -9.49
N THR A 212 -12.84 -0.39 -8.55
CA THR A 212 -13.34 -1.42 -7.61
C THR A 212 -13.76 -2.72 -8.29
N ARG A 213 -14.37 -2.66 -9.48
CA ARG A 213 -14.84 -3.87 -10.20
C ARG A 213 -13.67 -4.64 -10.82
N GLN A 214 -12.69 -3.93 -11.35
CA GLN A 214 -11.48 -4.49 -11.97
C GLN A 214 -10.64 -5.22 -10.92
N LEU A 215 -10.57 -4.67 -9.71
CA LEU A 215 -9.83 -5.27 -8.59
C LEU A 215 -10.49 -6.52 -7.99
N ARG A 216 -11.75 -6.84 -8.33
CA ARG A 216 -12.44 -8.05 -7.83
C ARG A 216 -12.05 -9.31 -8.61
N LYS A 217 -11.26 -9.19 -9.68
CA LYS A 217 -10.73 -10.34 -10.43
C LYS A 217 -9.79 -11.17 -9.57
N ARG A 218 -9.57 -12.43 -9.93
CA ARG A 218 -8.74 -13.35 -9.13
C ARG A 218 -7.24 -13.14 -9.34
N ASP A 219 -6.86 -12.66 -10.52
CA ASP A 219 -5.47 -12.39 -10.89
C ASP A 219 -5.17 -10.90 -10.78
N VAL A 220 -4.11 -10.57 -10.03
CA VAL A 220 -3.67 -9.21 -9.76
C VAL A 220 -3.04 -8.58 -10.99
N ASP A 221 -2.25 -9.34 -11.75
CA ASP A 221 -1.56 -8.81 -12.93
C ASP A 221 -2.56 -8.47 -14.04
N ASP A 222 -3.62 -9.26 -14.18
CA ASP A 222 -4.75 -8.95 -15.05
C ASP A 222 -5.52 -7.71 -14.60
N ALA A 223 -5.75 -7.55 -13.30
CA ALA A 223 -6.42 -6.37 -12.75
C ALA A 223 -5.59 -5.10 -13.00
N VAL A 224 -4.28 -5.16 -12.78
CA VAL A 224 -3.35 -4.06 -13.08
C VAL A 224 -3.37 -3.73 -14.58
N ARG A 225 -3.25 -4.74 -15.45
CA ARG A 225 -3.28 -4.55 -16.90
C ARG A 225 -4.58 -3.90 -17.38
N ASP A 226 -5.72 -4.29 -16.81
CA ASP A 226 -7.01 -3.69 -17.15
C ASP A 226 -7.14 -2.26 -16.64
N VAL A 227 -6.59 -1.95 -15.46
CA VAL A 227 -6.52 -0.57 -14.96
C VAL A 227 -5.65 0.28 -15.89
N SER A 228 -4.49 -0.21 -16.31
CA SER A 228 -3.62 0.47 -17.28
C SER A 228 -4.31 0.72 -18.63
N LYS A 229 -5.11 -0.23 -19.13
CA LYS A 229 -5.88 -0.03 -20.38
C LYS A 229 -7.00 0.99 -20.24
N THR A 230 -7.60 1.07 -19.05
CA THR A 230 -8.73 1.98 -18.77
C THR A 230 -8.24 3.41 -18.58
N VAL A 231 -7.03 3.60 -18.06
CA VAL A 231 -6.45 4.92 -17.79
C VAL A 231 -5.41 5.25 -18.84
N GLN A 232 -5.85 5.85 -19.95
CA GLN A 232 -5.00 6.15 -21.11
C GLN A 232 -4.09 7.38 -20.90
N ASP A 233 -4.28 8.14 -19.82
CA ASP A 233 -3.62 9.44 -19.60
C ASP A 233 -2.61 9.41 -18.44
N TRP A 234 -1.53 8.62 -18.55
CA TRP A 234 -0.47 8.57 -17.52
C TRP A 234 0.49 9.78 -17.55
N SER A 235 0.54 10.52 -18.66
CA SER A 235 1.56 11.57 -18.90
C SER A 235 1.05 13.01 -18.80
N GLY A 236 -0.24 13.24 -18.56
CA GLY A 236 -0.89 14.56 -18.65
C GLY A 236 -0.71 15.51 -17.45
N GLY A 237 0.09 15.12 -16.45
CA GLY A 237 0.18 15.80 -15.16
C GLY A 237 -0.98 15.46 -14.21
N THR A 238 -0.83 15.87 -12.96
CA THR A 238 -1.77 15.55 -11.88
C THR A 238 -2.60 16.78 -11.53
N ARG A 239 -3.94 16.63 -11.56
CA ARG A 239 -4.90 17.66 -11.14
C ARG A 239 -5.70 17.14 -9.95
N ILE A 240 -5.11 17.22 -8.76
CA ILE A 240 -5.66 16.61 -7.55
C ILE A 240 -6.98 17.31 -7.18
N GLY A 241 -7.01 18.65 -7.22
CA GLY A 241 -8.23 19.43 -6.97
C GLY A 241 -9.40 19.00 -7.85
N ASP A 242 -9.21 18.89 -9.17
CA ASP A 242 -10.26 18.48 -10.13
C ASP A 242 -10.73 17.04 -9.88
N ALA A 243 -9.81 16.13 -9.59
CA ALA A 243 -10.13 14.73 -9.29
C ALA A 243 -10.96 14.59 -8.00
N LEU A 244 -10.60 15.34 -6.96
CA LEU A 244 -11.34 15.39 -5.70
C LEU A 244 -12.69 16.08 -5.85
N HIS A 245 -12.77 17.15 -6.65
CA HIS A 245 -14.03 17.79 -6.98
C HIS A 245 -15.03 16.81 -7.61
N PHE A 246 -14.59 16.08 -8.63
CA PHE A 246 -15.42 15.07 -9.29
C PHE A 246 -15.79 13.94 -8.33
N PHE A 247 -14.86 13.50 -7.48
CA PHE A 247 -15.13 12.50 -6.44
C PHE A 247 -16.22 12.99 -5.46
N ASN A 248 -16.09 14.20 -4.94
CA ASN A 248 -17.00 14.78 -3.96
C ASN A 248 -18.41 14.96 -4.54
N GLN A 249 -18.52 15.39 -5.80
CA GLN A 249 -19.82 15.53 -6.46
C GLN A 249 -20.49 14.19 -6.77
N LYS A 250 -19.76 13.25 -7.38
CA LYS A 250 -20.36 12.03 -7.96
C LYS A 250 -20.38 10.84 -7.01
N TRP A 251 -19.40 10.73 -6.11
CA TRP A 251 -19.15 9.50 -5.35
C TRP A 251 -19.26 9.67 -3.84
N ALA A 252 -18.87 10.81 -3.26
CA ALA A 252 -18.80 10.98 -1.81
C ALA A 252 -20.11 10.58 -1.08
N LYS A 253 -21.27 11.01 -1.59
CA LYS A 253 -22.59 10.65 -1.01
C LYS A 253 -22.85 9.14 -1.02
N ARG A 254 -22.31 8.41 -2.00
CA ARG A 254 -22.51 6.96 -2.18
C ARG A 254 -21.55 6.13 -1.33
N VAL A 255 -20.29 6.56 -1.22
CA VAL A 255 -19.23 5.77 -0.61
C VAL A 255 -18.86 6.20 0.82
N LEU A 256 -19.02 7.48 1.18
CA LEU A 256 -18.57 8.01 2.48
C LEU A 256 -19.65 8.01 3.58
N GLY A 257 -20.93 7.98 3.23
CA GLY A 257 -22.06 8.24 4.15
C GLY A 257 -22.19 7.29 5.35
N ARG A 258 -21.34 6.26 5.46
CA ARG A 258 -21.31 5.30 6.56
C ARG A 258 -20.15 5.51 7.52
N GLY A 259 -19.46 6.65 7.46
CA GLY A 259 -18.27 6.92 8.27
C GLY A 259 -17.05 6.19 7.70
N ALA A 260 -16.82 6.37 6.39
CA ALA A 260 -15.70 5.76 5.69
C ALA A 260 -14.36 6.32 6.15
N VAL A 261 -13.34 5.47 6.11
CA VAL A 261 -11.94 5.89 6.13
C VAL A 261 -11.52 6.14 4.69
N VAL A 262 -10.94 7.31 4.43
CA VAL A 262 -10.42 7.67 3.10
C VAL A 262 -8.90 7.58 3.15
N LEU A 263 -8.34 6.83 2.21
CA LEU A 263 -6.91 6.67 2.00
C LEU A 263 -6.54 7.31 0.66
N ILE A 264 -5.82 8.42 0.69
CA ILE A 264 -5.24 9.04 -0.49
C ILE A 264 -3.79 8.57 -0.62
N ILE A 265 -3.38 8.15 -1.82
CA ILE A 265 -2.00 7.75 -2.10
C ILE A 265 -1.49 8.64 -3.23
N SER A 266 -0.59 9.58 -2.95
CA SER A 266 -0.04 10.52 -3.94
C SER A 266 1.21 11.20 -3.40
N ASP A 267 2.09 11.61 -4.32
CA ASP A 267 3.28 12.43 -4.07
C ASP A 267 2.95 13.91 -3.79
N GLY A 268 1.68 14.31 -3.97
CA GLY A 268 1.19 15.66 -3.70
C GLY A 268 1.57 16.69 -4.76
N TRP A 269 1.96 16.24 -5.95
CA TRP A 269 2.18 17.14 -7.07
C TRP A 269 0.82 17.53 -7.66
N ASP A 270 0.50 18.82 -7.66
CA ASP A 270 -0.74 19.34 -8.25
C ASP A 270 -0.41 20.52 -9.15
N ARG A 271 -0.83 20.45 -10.41
CA ARG A 271 -0.75 21.56 -11.37
C ARG A 271 -2.05 22.37 -11.44
N GLY A 272 -3.07 21.98 -10.68
CA GLY A 272 -4.36 22.66 -10.60
C GLY A 272 -4.32 23.92 -9.74
N ASP A 273 -5.50 24.54 -9.58
CA ASP A 273 -5.69 25.67 -8.69
C ASP A 273 -5.74 25.22 -7.22
N ALA A 274 -4.93 25.88 -6.39
CA ALA A 274 -4.81 25.59 -4.97
C ALA A 274 -6.12 25.87 -4.22
N SER A 275 -6.88 26.91 -4.60
CA SER A 275 -8.14 27.24 -3.89
C SER A 275 -9.20 26.16 -4.08
N THR A 276 -9.23 25.55 -5.27
CA THR A 276 -10.07 24.40 -5.58
C THR A 276 -9.67 23.18 -4.75
N LEU A 277 -8.36 22.88 -4.65
CA LEU A 277 -7.88 21.79 -3.82
C LEU A 277 -8.22 21.98 -2.34
N GLU A 278 -8.05 23.20 -1.80
CA GLU A 278 -8.38 23.54 -0.42
C GLU A 278 -9.87 23.26 -0.11
N ALA A 279 -10.77 23.79 -0.94
CA ALA A 279 -12.20 23.64 -0.76
C ALA A 279 -12.63 22.15 -0.84
N GLU A 280 -12.06 21.39 -1.76
CA GLU A 280 -12.41 19.98 -1.93
C GLU A 280 -11.80 19.07 -0.84
N MET A 281 -10.62 19.40 -0.33
CA MET A 281 -10.03 18.74 0.84
C MET A 281 -10.83 19.00 2.10
N ASP A 282 -11.28 20.24 2.33
CA ASP A 282 -12.14 20.58 3.48
C ASP A 282 -13.47 19.80 3.43
N ARG A 283 -14.13 19.76 2.26
CA ARG A 283 -15.36 18.98 2.05
C ARG A 283 -15.14 17.48 2.27
N LEU A 284 -14.02 16.94 1.76
CA LEU A 284 -13.67 15.54 1.91
C LEU A 284 -13.41 15.17 3.37
N GLN A 285 -12.64 16.00 4.08
CA GLN A 285 -12.34 15.79 5.50
C GLN A 285 -13.64 15.71 6.30
N HIS A 286 -14.56 16.67 6.14
CA HIS A 286 -15.85 16.67 6.83
C HIS A 286 -16.74 15.47 6.50
N SER A 287 -16.64 14.95 5.28
CA SER A 287 -17.47 13.83 4.80
C SER A 287 -16.96 12.46 5.25
N CYS A 288 -15.69 12.34 5.64
CA CYS A 288 -15.09 11.08 6.06
C CYS A 288 -14.90 10.99 7.59
N HIS A 289 -14.79 9.76 8.08
CA HIS A 289 -14.47 9.50 9.49
C HIS A 289 -13.00 9.82 9.78
N ARG A 290 -12.11 9.46 8.85
CA ARG A 290 -10.68 9.69 8.94
C ARG A 290 -10.08 9.83 7.55
N LEU A 291 -9.25 10.85 7.35
CA LEU A 291 -8.51 11.10 6.11
C LEU A 291 -7.03 10.79 6.31
N ILE A 292 -6.58 9.71 5.68
CA ILE A 292 -5.20 9.23 5.73
C ILE A 292 -4.57 9.52 4.38
N TRP A 293 -3.39 10.12 4.37
CA TRP A 293 -2.61 10.36 3.17
C TRP A 293 -1.29 9.59 3.25
N LEU A 294 -1.08 8.76 2.25
CA LEU A 294 0.14 8.01 2.02
C LEU A 294 0.95 8.69 0.93
N ASN A 295 2.23 8.92 1.22
CA ASN A 295 3.14 9.46 0.23
C ASN A 295 4.32 8.50 0.05
N PRO A 296 4.51 7.93 -1.16
CA PRO A 296 5.61 7.02 -1.43
C PRO A 296 6.97 7.72 -1.53
N LEU A 297 7.03 9.04 -1.71
CA LEU A 297 8.30 9.77 -1.77
C LEU A 297 8.81 10.21 -0.37
N LEU A 298 8.02 10.00 0.69
CA LEU A 298 8.40 10.34 2.07
C LEU A 298 9.59 9.54 2.61
N GLY A 299 10.08 8.52 1.90
CA GLY A 299 11.24 7.71 2.30
C GLY A 299 12.59 8.37 2.06
N SER A 300 12.64 9.35 1.14
CA SER A 300 13.88 10.04 0.81
C SER A 300 14.17 11.16 1.83
N PRO A 301 15.40 11.21 2.40
CA PRO A 301 15.77 12.25 3.38
C PRO A 301 15.66 13.67 2.79
N ASP A 302 15.67 13.82 1.48
CA ASP A 302 15.58 15.11 0.77
C ASP A 302 14.14 15.54 0.41
N TYR A 303 13.14 14.68 0.65
CA TYR A 303 11.76 14.98 0.28
C TYR A 303 11.18 16.10 1.14
N ARG A 304 10.95 17.27 0.54
CA ARG A 304 10.12 18.32 1.14
C ARG A 304 8.81 18.44 0.35
N PRO A 305 7.66 18.52 1.02
CA PRO A 305 6.39 18.92 0.43
C PRO A 305 6.40 20.44 0.21
N LEU A 306 7.33 20.87 -0.66
CA LEU A 306 7.39 22.25 -1.12
C LEU A 306 6.31 22.51 -2.18
N THR A 307 5.69 21.44 -2.70
CA THR A 307 4.62 21.54 -3.68
C THR A 307 3.45 22.31 -3.09
N ILE A 308 2.88 23.21 -3.90
CA ILE A 308 1.72 24.00 -3.52
C ILE A 308 0.55 23.07 -3.15
N GLY A 309 0.39 21.97 -3.90
CA GLY A 309 -0.63 20.95 -3.64
C GLY A 309 -0.53 20.34 -2.24
N MET A 310 0.64 19.86 -1.84
CA MET A 310 0.80 19.22 -0.53
C MET A 310 0.67 20.24 0.61
N LYS A 311 1.23 21.45 0.48
CA LYS A 311 1.05 22.52 1.48
C LYS A 311 -0.43 22.86 1.71
N THR A 312 -1.21 22.84 0.64
CA THR A 312 -2.65 23.14 0.68
C THR A 312 -3.45 21.98 1.26
N ALA A 313 -3.08 20.74 0.97
CA ALA A 313 -3.77 19.54 1.48
C ALA A 313 -3.45 19.24 2.96
N LEU A 314 -2.22 19.50 3.41
CA LEU A 314 -1.70 19.10 4.72
C LEU A 314 -2.58 19.49 5.92
N PRO A 315 -3.17 20.70 6.01
CA PRO A 315 -4.06 21.09 7.11
C PRO A 315 -5.28 20.18 7.29
N TYR A 316 -5.71 19.48 6.23
CA TYR A 316 -6.93 18.68 6.22
C TYR A 316 -6.66 17.17 6.40
N ILE A 317 -5.40 16.77 6.38
CA ILE A 317 -5.00 15.36 6.53
C ILE A 317 -5.00 15.02 8.02
N ASP A 318 -5.75 13.97 8.41
CA ASP A 318 -5.81 13.53 9.80
C ASP A 318 -4.56 12.69 10.16
N ASN A 319 -4.03 11.91 9.21
CA ASN A 319 -2.80 11.14 9.36
C ASN A 319 -1.99 11.17 8.06
N PHE A 320 -0.76 11.66 8.15
CA PHE A 320 0.20 11.67 7.05
C PHE A 320 1.26 10.60 7.30
N LEU A 321 1.37 9.61 6.41
CA LEU A 321 2.24 8.46 6.60
C LEU A 321 3.09 8.18 5.34
N PRO A 322 4.31 7.64 5.52
CA PRO A 322 5.08 7.10 4.41
C PRO A 322 4.40 5.87 3.78
N ALA A 323 4.72 5.60 2.52
CA ALA A 323 4.34 4.37 1.82
C ALA A 323 5.43 3.87 0.85
N HIS A 324 6.71 4.10 1.19
CA HIS A 324 7.87 3.77 0.35
C HIS A 324 8.40 2.35 0.58
N ASN A 325 8.02 1.70 1.68
CA ASN A 325 8.51 0.36 2.03
C ASN A 325 7.41 -0.49 2.68
N LEU A 326 7.70 -1.78 2.88
CA LEU A 326 6.73 -2.74 3.40
C LEU A 326 6.36 -2.46 4.87
N ASP A 327 7.32 -2.01 5.68
CA ASP A 327 7.08 -1.64 7.08
C ASP A 327 6.08 -0.48 7.20
N SER A 328 6.13 0.49 6.30
CA SER A 328 5.15 1.57 6.23
C SER A 328 3.74 1.05 5.99
N LEU A 329 3.59 0.02 5.15
CA LEU A 329 2.30 -0.62 4.89
C LEU A 329 1.81 -1.44 6.09
N ILE A 330 2.72 -2.13 6.80
CA ILE A 330 2.39 -2.82 8.06
C ILE A 330 1.89 -1.82 9.10
N ASN A 331 2.58 -0.69 9.24
CA ASN A 331 2.19 0.40 10.13
C ASN A 331 0.81 0.97 9.78
N LEU A 332 0.50 1.10 8.48
CA LEU A 332 -0.85 1.45 8.04
C LEU A 332 -1.88 0.40 8.47
N GLY A 333 -1.57 -0.89 8.35
CA GLY A 333 -2.46 -1.97 8.78
C GLY A 333 -2.79 -1.89 10.27
N ASN A 334 -1.77 -1.65 11.10
CA ASN A 334 -1.93 -1.44 12.53
C ASN A 334 -2.75 -0.17 12.84
N LEU A 335 -2.52 0.91 12.12
CA LEU A 335 -3.32 2.13 12.26
C LEU A 335 -4.79 1.86 11.91
N LEU A 336 -5.07 1.22 10.78
CA LEU A 336 -6.44 0.92 10.34
C LEU A 336 -7.19 0.02 11.32
N ALA A 337 -6.48 -0.91 11.97
CA ALA A 337 -7.04 -1.79 12.99
C ALA A 337 -7.38 -1.07 14.29
N THR A 338 -6.62 -0.01 14.64
CA THR A 338 -6.79 0.77 15.87
C THR A 338 -7.77 1.95 15.73
N ILE A 339 -8.31 2.21 14.53
CA ILE A 339 -9.33 3.26 14.33
C ILE A 339 -10.58 2.94 15.14
N ASP A 340 -10.85 3.76 16.15
CA ASP A 340 -12.03 3.67 16.99
C ASP A 340 -13.22 4.48 16.43
N ASP A 341 -14.22 4.77 17.26
CA ASP A 341 -15.37 5.61 16.90
C ASP A 341 -15.15 7.10 17.18
N SER A 342 -13.99 7.48 17.71
CA SER A 342 -13.63 8.89 17.87
C SER A 342 -13.20 9.47 16.51
N ARG A 343 -13.62 10.73 16.26
CA ARG A 343 -13.11 11.49 15.12
C ARG A 343 -11.93 12.35 15.57
N PRO A 344 -10.90 12.51 14.73
CA PRO A 344 -9.83 13.48 14.98
C PRO A 344 -10.38 14.89 15.20
N VAL A 345 -9.66 15.69 15.99
CA VAL A 345 -10.01 17.10 16.22
C VAL A 345 -9.63 17.92 14.98
N ARG A 346 -10.60 18.62 14.39
CA ARG A 346 -10.46 19.30 13.08
C ARG A 346 -10.58 20.82 13.14
N ASN A 347 -10.31 21.43 14.30
CA ASN A 347 -10.36 22.89 14.44
C ASN A 347 -9.11 23.58 13.84
N ALA A 348 -9.20 24.88 13.55
CA ALA A 348 -8.11 25.64 12.93
C ALA A 348 -6.79 25.63 13.74
N ALA A 349 -6.87 25.50 15.07
CA ALA A 349 -5.69 25.37 15.92
C ALA A 349 -5.00 24.01 15.74
N ALA A 350 -5.77 22.92 15.69
CA ALA A 350 -5.26 21.57 15.43
C ALA A 350 -4.64 21.48 14.03
N ARG A 351 -5.27 22.09 13.02
CA ARG A 351 -4.73 22.17 11.65
C ARG A 351 -3.35 22.85 11.63
N ARG A 352 -3.22 24.03 12.27
CA ARG A 352 -1.94 24.75 12.38
C ARG A 352 -0.88 23.93 13.13
N LYS A 353 -1.28 23.25 14.21
CA LYS A 353 -0.38 22.38 14.99
C LYS A 353 0.12 21.19 14.15
N ALA A 354 -0.75 20.57 13.35
CA ALA A 354 -0.39 19.46 12.46
C ALA A 354 0.64 19.90 11.40
N VAL A 355 0.40 21.05 10.76
CA VAL A 355 1.35 21.64 9.79
C VAL A 355 2.69 21.92 10.46
N ALA A 356 2.70 22.55 11.65
CA ALA A 356 3.93 22.88 12.37
C ALA A 356 4.69 21.63 12.85
N ALA A 357 3.99 20.61 13.36
CA ALA A 357 4.58 19.35 13.77
C ALA A 357 5.27 18.66 12.60
N TRP A 358 4.65 18.70 11.43
CA TRP A 358 5.22 18.13 10.21
C TRP A 358 6.46 18.93 9.76
N SER A 359 6.38 20.26 9.72
CA SER A 359 7.54 21.12 9.39
C SER A 359 8.72 20.92 10.35
N LYS A 360 8.45 20.65 11.64
CA LYS A 360 9.49 20.39 12.67
C LYS A 360 10.03 18.96 12.65
N GLY A 361 9.19 17.94 12.47
CA GLY A 361 9.61 16.54 12.42
C GLY A 361 10.60 16.28 11.28
N TYR A 362 10.40 16.95 10.14
CA TYR A 362 11.33 16.93 9.03
C TYR A 362 12.68 17.61 9.35
N SER A 363 12.68 18.69 10.14
CA SER A 363 13.93 19.32 10.61
C SER A 363 14.71 18.46 11.62
N SER A 364 14.03 17.58 12.36
CA SER A 364 14.66 16.63 13.29
C SER A 364 15.29 15.43 12.59
N GLN A 365 14.73 14.96 11.47
CA GLN A 365 15.32 13.89 10.65
C GLN A 365 16.60 14.34 9.93
N ARG A 366 16.81 15.66 9.79
CA ARG A 366 18.02 16.30 9.28
C ARG A 366 19.26 16.12 10.18
N ASN A 367 19.07 15.87 11.47
CA ASN A 367 20.18 15.87 12.44
C ASN A 367 20.86 14.49 12.60
N TYR A 368 20.48 13.47 11.84
CA TYR A 368 21.31 12.29 11.64
C TYR A 368 22.32 12.57 10.52
N HIS A 369 23.27 13.47 10.81
CA HIS A 369 24.46 13.64 10.00
C HIS A 369 25.43 12.50 10.32
N VAL A 370 25.89 11.79 9.27
CA VAL A 370 26.95 10.78 9.34
C VAL A 370 28.22 11.48 9.85
N PRO A 371 28.85 11.03 10.94
CA PRO A 371 30.11 11.61 11.39
C PRO A 371 31.22 11.17 10.43
N GLY A 372 31.74 12.11 9.65
CA GLY A 372 33.00 11.91 8.92
C GLY A 372 32.96 12.24 7.43
N GLN A 373 32.83 13.52 7.06
CA GLN A 373 33.53 14.06 5.89
C GLN A 373 34.05 15.48 6.20
N PRO A 374 35.24 15.86 5.70
CA PRO A 374 35.88 17.12 6.08
C PRO A 374 35.19 18.32 5.42
N GLN A 375 35.05 19.40 6.20
CA GLN A 375 34.65 20.71 5.70
C GLN A 375 35.75 21.28 4.79
N GLU A 376 35.48 21.42 3.50
CA GLU A 376 36.22 22.38 2.67
C GLU A 376 35.58 23.76 2.81
N LEU A 377 36.37 24.71 3.29
CA LEU A 377 36.03 26.12 3.41
C LEU A 377 36.09 26.81 2.04
N PRO A 378 35.23 27.81 1.77
CA PRO A 378 35.18 28.49 0.49
C PRO A 378 36.34 29.49 0.34
N TRP A 379 36.90 29.54 -0.86
CA TRP A 379 37.56 30.72 -1.43
C TRP A 379 36.67 31.26 -2.55
#